data_AF-A0A0M9E2L8-F1
#
_entry.id   AF-A0A0M9E2L8-F1
#
_cell.length_a   1.000
_cell.length_b   1.000
_cell.length_c   1.000
_cell.angle_alpha   90.00
_cell.angle_beta   90.00
_cell.angle_gamma   90.00
#
_symmetry.space_group_name_H-M   'P 1'
#
loop_
_entity.id
_entity.type
_entity.pdbx_description
1 polymer ?
#
loop_
_entity_poly.entity_id
_entity_poly.type
_entity_poly.pdbx_seq_one_letter_code
_entity_poly.pdbx_strand_id
1 'polypeptide(L)'
;MIAHRLSVIMIFCFSFFYILLIDGGMCLHAKEFWKAPNFKKYNTPDEVIKKYKDNYNETNMINPWIVFADRDSVNIYKTKSLTKKIAQANFLDRFMVKNWVNDSINIEQQGNTGKKIEGWANIKQFMLLSQACK
;
A
#
# COMPACT_ATOMS: atom_id res chain seq x y z
N MET A 1 38.39 -43.44 17.40
CA MET A 1 37.71 -43.10 16.12
C MET A 1 36.20 -42.80 16.24
N ILE A 2 35.63 -42.74 17.46
CA ILE A 2 34.17 -42.51 17.67
C ILE A 2 33.86 -41.03 17.97
N ALA A 3 34.77 -40.30 18.63
CA ALA A 3 34.58 -38.90 19.02
C ALA A 3 34.39 -37.94 17.83
N HIS A 4 35.05 -38.20 16.70
CA HIS A 4 34.92 -37.38 15.49
C HIS A 4 33.56 -37.53 14.78
N ARG A 5 32.89 -38.69 14.94
CA ARG A 5 31.57 -38.94 14.31
C ARG A 5 30.44 -38.26 15.07
N LEU A 6 30.57 -38.09 16.39
CA LEU A 6 29.59 -37.40 17.24
C LEU A 6 29.61 -35.87 17.03
N SER A 7 30.77 -35.30 16.73
CA SER A 7 30.92 -33.85 16.50
C SER A 7 30.29 -33.39 15.18
N VAL A 8 30.36 -34.20 14.12
CA VAL A 8 29.72 -33.89 12.82
C VAL A 8 28.18 -33.94 12.93
N ILE A 9 27.63 -34.87 13.71
CA ILE A 9 26.17 -34.99 13.92
C ILE A 9 25.64 -33.79 14.71
N MET A 10 26.36 -33.34 15.74
CA MET A 10 25.99 -32.14 16.50
C MET A 10 25.97 -30.89 15.61
N ILE A 11 26.97 -30.69 14.76
CA ILE A 11 27.05 -29.53 13.86
C ILE A 11 25.88 -29.51 12.86
N PHE A 12 25.48 -30.68 12.33
CA PHE A 12 24.32 -30.82 11.44
C PHE A 12 23.00 -30.48 12.15
N CYS A 13 22.82 -30.89 13.41
CA CYS A 13 21.62 -30.57 14.18
C CYS A 13 21.50 -29.08 14.51
N PHE A 14 22.61 -28.41 14.86
CA PHE A 14 22.60 -26.97 15.15
C PHE A 14 22.36 -26.11 13.92
N SER A 15 22.88 -26.51 12.75
CA SER A 15 22.63 -25.79 11.49
C SER A 15 21.19 -25.95 11.00
N PHE A 16 20.56 -27.11 11.21
CA PHE A 16 19.14 -27.31 10.88
C PHE A 16 18.21 -26.47 11.78
N PHE A 17 18.53 -26.34 13.07
CA PHE A 17 17.76 -25.49 14.00
C PHE A 17 17.91 -23.99 13.68
N TYR A 18 19.08 -23.57 13.21
CA TYR A 18 19.33 -22.18 12.83
C TYR A 18 18.56 -21.78 11.56
N ILE A 19 18.43 -22.69 10.58
CA ILE A 19 17.63 -22.48 9.37
C ILE A 19 16.13 -22.38 9.72
N LEU A 20 15.64 -23.26 10.60
CA LEU A 20 14.24 -23.23 11.08
C LEU A 20 13.86 -21.92 11.80
N LEU A 21 14.80 -21.32 12.54
CA LEU A 21 14.57 -20.03 13.22
C LEU A 21 14.58 -18.83 12.25
N ILE A 22 15.36 -18.90 11.16
CA ILE A 22 15.41 -17.85 10.14
C ILE A 22 14.16 -17.90 9.24
N ASP A 23 13.68 -19.08 8.87
CA ASP A 23 12.47 -19.25 8.06
C ASP A 23 11.18 -18.85 8.78
N GLY A 24 11.16 -18.90 10.12
CA GLY A 24 10.05 -18.39 10.93
C GLY A 24 9.76 -16.90 10.71
N GLY A 25 10.77 -16.11 10.30
CA GLY A 25 10.63 -14.69 9.97
C GLY A 25 9.79 -14.43 8.71
N MET A 26 9.81 -15.33 7.72
CA MET A 26 9.06 -15.14 6.46
C MET A 26 7.55 -15.34 6.64
N CYS A 27 7.12 -16.16 7.62
CA CYS A 27 5.69 -16.35 7.92
C CYS A 27 5.03 -15.11 8.54
N LEU A 28 5.78 -14.28 9.27
CA LEU A 28 5.26 -13.05 9.88
C LEU A 28 4.93 -11.99 8.83
N HIS A 29 5.78 -11.81 7.83
CA HIS A 29 5.51 -10.90 6.70
C HIS A 29 4.32 -11.37 5.86
N ALA A 30 4.19 -12.68 5.62
CA ALA A 30 3.07 -13.21 4.85
C ALA A 30 1.72 -12.87 5.51
N LYS A 31 1.58 -12.97 6.85
CA LYS A 31 0.31 -12.67 7.55
C LYS A 31 -0.19 -11.23 7.36
N GLU A 32 0.71 -10.26 7.19
CA GLU A 32 0.29 -8.88 6.93
C GLU A 32 -0.21 -8.69 5.49
N PHE A 33 0.35 -9.42 4.52
CA PHE A 33 -0.14 -9.45 3.14
C PHE A 33 -1.60 -9.92 3.02
N TRP A 34 -2.03 -10.88 3.85
CA TRP A 34 -3.42 -11.38 3.85
C TRP A 34 -4.45 -10.37 4.40
N LYS A 35 -4.01 -9.30 5.08
CA LYS A 35 -4.88 -8.23 5.60
C LYS A 35 -4.99 -7.03 4.66
N ALA A 36 -4.24 -7.02 3.56
CA ALA A 36 -4.24 -5.90 2.65
C ALA A 36 -5.58 -5.76 1.90
N PRO A 37 -6.08 -4.54 1.66
CA PRO A 37 -7.36 -4.36 1.00
C PRO A 37 -7.36 -4.91 -0.42
N ASN A 38 -8.40 -5.65 -0.80
CA ASN A 38 -8.63 -5.99 -2.20
C ASN A 38 -9.52 -4.92 -2.83
N PHE A 39 -8.89 -3.84 -3.31
CA PHE A 39 -9.55 -2.66 -3.84
C PHE A 39 -10.40 -2.92 -5.11
N LYS A 40 -10.19 -4.06 -5.80
CA LYS A 40 -10.97 -4.48 -6.97
C LYS A 40 -12.42 -4.85 -6.64
N LYS A 41 -12.74 -5.06 -5.35
CA LYS A 41 -14.09 -5.41 -4.90
C LYS A 41 -14.99 -4.21 -4.64
N TYR A 42 -14.47 -2.99 -4.76
CA TYR A 42 -15.18 -1.76 -4.40
C TYR A 42 -15.40 -0.91 -5.64
N ASN A 43 -16.46 -0.11 -5.59
CA ASN A 43 -16.83 0.79 -6.70
C ASN A 43 -16.29 2.20 -6.47
N THR A 44 -16.09 2.59 -5.21
CA THR A 44 -15.63 3.93 -4.85
C THR A 44 -14.45 3.90 -3.87
N PRO A 45 -13.59 4.93 -3.90
CA PRO A 45 -12.54 5.06 -2.89
C PRO A 45 -13.06 5.19 -1.44
N ASP A 46 -14.22 5.80 -1.23
CA ASP A 46 -14.82 5.97 0.11
C ASP A 46 -15.21 4.63 0.76
N GLU A 47 -15.75 3.70 -0.02
CA GLU A 47 -16.11 2.34 0.46
C GLU A 47 -14.90 1.61 1.01
N VAL A 48 -13.75 1.78 0.36
CA VAL A 48 -12.48 1.22 0.78
C VAL A 48 -12.08 1.81 2.12
N ILE A 49 -12.01 3.14 2.26
CA ILE A 49 -11.62 3.75 3.54
C ILE A 49 -12.59 3.30 4.63
N LYS A 50 -13.90 3.33 4.41
CA LYS A 50 -14.89 2.93 5.41
C LYS A 50 -14.70 1.49 5.89
N LYS A 51 -14.33 0.57 5.00
CA LYS A 51 -14.13 -0.85 5.37
C LYS A 51 -12.86 -1.09 6.17
N TYR A 52 -11.82 -0.30 5.93
CA TYR A 52 -10.49 -0.52 6.53
C TYR A 52 -10.14 0.49 7.63
N LYS A 53 -10.93 1.55 7.83
CA LYS A 53 -10.70 2.62 8.81
C LYS A 53 -10.41 2.10 10.22
N ASP A 54 -11.15 1.09 10.68
CA ASP A 54 -11.03 0.56 12.03
C ASP A 54 -9.85 -0.42 12.20
N ASN A 55 -9.31 -0.93 11.08
CA ASN A 55 -8.25 -1.95 11.07
C ASN A 55 -6.88 -1.39 10.64
N TYR A 56 -6.80 -0.12 10.24
CA TYR A 56 -5.61 0.50 9.69
C TYR A 56 -5.34 1.83 10.40
N ASN A 57 -4.47 1.79 11.40
CA ASN A 57 -3.86 3.00 11.95
C ASN A 57 -2.76 3.46 11.00
N GLU A 58 -3.03 4.56 10.27
CA GLU A 58 -2.18 5.61 9.67
C GLU A 58 -0.79 5.33 9.07
N THR A 59 -0.15 4.16 9.22
CA THR A 59 1.30 4.09 9.06
C THR A 59 1.86 3.18 7.96
N ASN A 60 1.19 2.15 7.44
CA ASN A 60 1.82 1.35 6.36
C ASN A 60 0.79 0.65 5.47
N MET A 61 0.39 1.28 4.35
CA MET A 61 -0.33 0.59 3.27
C MET A 61 0.57 -0.46 2.62
N ILE A 62 0.32 -1.73 2.94
CA ILE A 62 1.07 -2.87 2.37
C ILE A 62 0.74 -3.07 0.89
N ASN A 63 -0.47 -2.66 0.46
CA ASN A 63 -0.84 -2.62 -0.95
C ASN A 63 -1.18 -1.18 -1.37
N PRO A 64 -0.31 -0.51 -2.13
CA PRO A 64 -0.70 0.70 -2.83
C PRO A 64 -1.82 0.38 -3.82
N TRP A 65 -2.81 1.27 -3.89
CA TRP A 65 -3.94 1.17 -4.81
C TRP A 65 -4.01 2.38 -5.70
N ILE A 66 -4.62 2.16 -6.85
CA ILE A 66 -4.70 3.16 -7.91
C ILE A 66 -6.08 3.80 -7.87
N VAL A 67 -6.07 5.12 -7.85
CA VAL A 67 -7.26 5.95 -8.02
C VAL A 67 -7.10 6.84 -9.24
N PHE A 68 -8.22 7.26 -9.81
CA PHE A 68 -8.26 8.12 -10.99
C PHE A 68 -9.03 9.38 -10.65
N ALA A 69 -8.60 10.54 -11.14
CA ALA A 69 -9.36 11.78 -10.98
C ALA A 69 -10.75 11.63 -11.64
N ASP A 70 -11.80 11.97 -10.89
CA ASP A 70 -13.21 11.82 -11.32
C ASP A 70 -13.69 12.94 -12.25
N ARG A 71 -12.92 14.04 -12.33
CA ARG A 71 -13.24 15.24 -13.11
C ARG A 71 -11.96 16.01 -13.45
N ASP A 72 -12.08 17.05 -14.27
CA ASP A 72 -10.99 17.98 -14.51
C ASP A 72 -10.75 18.94 -13.34
N SER A 73 -9.53 19.46 -13.23
CA SER A 73 -9.13 20.44 -12.21
C SER A 73 -9.25 19.93 -10.76
N VAL A 74 -9.01 18.64 -10.51
CA VAL A 74 -8.91 18.09 -9.15
C VAL A 74 -7.74 18.76 -8.42
N ASN A 75 -8.04 19.45 -7.32
CA ASN A 75 -7.05 20.20 -6.55
C ASN A 75 -6.18 19.26 -5.71
N ILE A 76 -4.87 19.46 -5.78
CA ILE A 76 -3.88 18.75 -4.99
C ILE A 76 -3.18 19.75 -4.09
N TYR A 77 -3.02 19.38 -2.82
CA TYR A 77 -2.61 20.25 -1.72
C TYR A 77 -1.30 19.78 -1.09
N LYS A 78 -0.56 20.71 -0.50
CA LYS A 78 0.71 20.40 0.18
C LYS A 78 0.50 19.57 1.46
N THR A 79 -0.63 19.75 2.13
CA THR A 79 -0.89 19.23 3.48
C THR A 79 -2.27 18.58 3.56
N LYS A 80 -2.43 17.65 4.51
CA LYS A 80 -3.71 16.96 4.79
C LYS A 80 -4.87 17.88 5.17
N SER A 81 -4.58 19.11 5.59
CA SER A 81 -5.55 20.16 5.91
C SER A 81 -6.21 20.80 4.68
N LEU A 82 -5.75 20.48 3.47
CA LEU A 82 -6.30 20.98 2.20
C LEU A 82 -6.34 22.51 2.08
N THR A 83 -5.35 23.21 2.65
CA THR A 83 -5.32 24.68 2.67
C THR A 83 -4.45 25.29 1.57
N LYS A 84 -3.31 24.67 1.25
CA LYS A 84 -2.36 25.19 0.24
C LYS A 84 -2.35 24.32 -1.01
N LYS A 85 -3.02 24.78 -2.08
CA LYS A 85 -2.99 24.13 -3.41
C LYS A 85 -1.58 24.19 -4.01
N ILE A 86 -1.15 23.09 -4.61
CA ILE A 86 0.17 22.95 -5.27
C ILE A 86 0.06 22.48 -6.72
N ALA A 87 -1.01 21.77 -7.08
CA ALA A 87 -1.23 21.28 -8.44
C ALA A 87 -2.72 21.07 -8.72
N GLN A 88 -3.03 20.82 -9.99
CA GLN A 88 -4.32 20.34 -10.45
C GLN A 88 -4.11 19.11 -11.34
N ALA A 89 -5.05 18.17 -11.27
CA ALA A 89 -5.10 16.98 -12.11
C ALA A 89 -6.32 17.03 -13.04
N ASN A 90 -6.19 16.41 -14.20
CA ASN A 90 -7.25 16.29 -15.19
C ASN A 90 -8.01 14.97 -15.02
N PHE A 91 -9.18 14.88 -15.63
CA PHE A 91 -9.97 13.66 -15.65
C PHE A 91 -9.13 12.46 -16.11
N LEU A 92 -9.29 11.33 -15.41
CA LEU A 92 -8.54 10.08 -15.64
C LEU A 92 -7.02 10.14 -15.37
N ASP A 93 -6.49 11.25 -14.84
CA ASP A 93 -5.13 11.23 -14.32
C ASP A 93 -5.01 10.14 -13.23
N ARG A 94 -3.98 9.31 -13.37
CA ARG A 94 -3.76 8.11 -12.57
C ARG A 94 -2.86 8.41 -11.38
N PHE A 95 -3.28 8.01 -10.19
CA PHE A 95 -2.54 8.22 -8.96
C PHE A 95 -2.44 6.94 -8.15
N MET A 96 -1.30 6.79 -7.46
CA MET A 96 -1.10 5.79 -6.43
C MET A 96 -1.33 6.41 -5.06
N VAL A 97 -2.19 5.82 -4.25
CA VAL A 97 -2.42 6.28 -2.88
C VAL A 97 -1.33 5.72 -1.96
N LYS A 98 -0.66 6.61 -1.24
CA LYS A 98 0.41 6.30 -0.28
C LYS A 98 -0.10 6.17 1.15
N ASN A 99 -1.01 7.06 1.53
CA ASN A 99 -1.56 7.14 2.87
C ASN A 99 -2.94 7.81 2.84
N TRP A 100 -3.72 7.70 3.91
CA TRP A 100 -4.96 8.45 4.09
C TRP A 100 -5.13 8.90 5.55
N VAL A 101 -5.80 10.02 5.75
CA VAL A 101 -6.21 10.54 7.06
C VAL A 101 -7.62 11.12 6.89
N ASN A 102 -8.59 10.55 7.61
CA ASN A 102 -10.01 10.87 7.41
C ASN A 102 -10.41 10.75 5.93
N ASP A 103 -10.91 11.84 5.33
CA ASP A 103 -11.33 11.93 3.93
C ASP A 103 -10.23 12.49 3.01
N SER A 104 -8.99 12.59 3.50
CA SER A 104 -7.85 13.09 2.74
C SER A 104 -6.89 11.95 2.40
N ILE A 105 -6.55 11.80 1.12
CA ILE A 105 -5.57 10.81 0.64
C ILE A 105 -4.29 11.51 0.20
N ASN A 106 -3.14 10.91 0.51
CA ASN A 106 -1.86 11.29 -0.05
C ASN A 106 -1.61 10.45 -1.30
N ILE A 107 -1.33 11.12 -2.41
CA ILE A 107 -1.24 10.54 -3.74
C ILE A 107 0.07 10.88 -4.44
N GLU A 108 0.56 9.96 -5.25
CA GLU A 108 1.69 10.13 -6.17
C GLU A 108 1.24 9.79 -7.59
N GLN A 109 1.41 10.73 -8.53
CA GLN A 109 1.05 10.53 -9.94
C GLN A 109 1.83 9.36 -10.54
N GLN A 110 1.14 8.55 -11.34
CA GLN A 110 1.71 7.41 -12.05
C GLN A 110 1.63 7.66 -13.56
N GLY A 111 2.78 7.66 -14.25
CA GLY A 111 2.85 7.81 -15.71
C GLY A 111 4.13 8.49 -16.20
N ASN A 112 4.33 8.49 -17.52
CA ASN A 112 5.54 9.01 -18.18
C ASN A 112 5.45 10.51 -18.56
N THR A 113 4.51 11.27 -17.98
CA THR A 113 4.24 12.66 -18.37
C THR A 113 5.27 13.68 -17.84
N GLY A 114 6.37 13.24 -17.24
CA GLY A 114 7.49 14.08 -16.81
C GLY A 114 7.23 14.99 -15.59
N LYS A 115 5.97 15.25 -15.24
CA LYS A 115 5.58 15.93 -14.00
C LYS A 115 5.27 14.91 -12.90
N LYS A 116 6.11 14.89 -11.87
CA LYS A 116 5.84 14.15 -10.64
C LYS A 116 4.95 15.00 -9.73
N ILE A 117 3.64 14.77 -9.77
CA ILE A 117 2.72 15.39 -8.81
C ILE A 117 2.59 14.48 -7.59
N GLU A 118 2.88 15.04 -6.42
CA GLU A 118 2.71 14.36 -5.12
C GLU A 118 2.07 15.33 -4.13
N GLY A 119 1.05 14.87 -3.39
CA GLY A 119 0.35 15.71 -2.42
C GLY A 119 -0.91 15.09 -1.86
N TRP A 120 -1.71 15.91 -1.17
CA TRP A 120 -2.95 15.52 -0.53
C TRP A 120 -4.16 15.97 -1.34
N ALA A 121 -5.21 15.17 -1.40
CA ALA A 121 -6.46 15.54 -2.05
C ALA A 121 -7.66 14.91 -1.32
N ASN A 122 -8.85 15.47 -1.53
CA ASN A 122 -10.06 14.89 -0.95
C ASN A 122 -10.42 13.63 -1.73
N ILE A 123 -10.69 12.53 -1.02
CA ILE A 123 -10.96 11.23 -1.63
C ILE A 123 -12.18 11.23 -2.57
N LYS A 124 -13.16 12.12 -2.33
CA LYS A 124 -14.39 12.26 -3.15
C LYS A 124 -14.13 12.90 -4.52
N GLN A 125 -12.89 13.28 -4.82
CA GLN A 125 -12.46 13.79 -6.12
C GLN A 125 -11.86 12.67 -7.01
N PHE A 126 -12.02 11.42 -6.58
CA PHE A 126 -11.43 10.27 -7.26
C PHE A 126 -12.45 9.14 -7.43
N MET A 127 -12.16 8.29 -8.41
CA MET A 127 -12.92 7.09 -8.73
C MET A 127 -12.02 5.86 -8.81
N LEU A 128 -12.63 4.68 -8.67
CA LEU A 128 -11.99 3.40 -8.94
C LEU A 128 -12.48 2.86 -10.27
N LEU A 129 -11.54 2.45 -11.11
CA LEU A 129 -11.83 1.71 -12.34
C LEU A 129 -11.74 0.20 -12.07
N SER A 130 -12.47 -0.28 -11.05
CA SER A 130 -12.41 -1.68 -10.61
C SER A 130 -12.96 -2.67 -11.64
N GLN A 131 -13.77 -2.20 -12.60
CA GLN A 131 -14.41 -3.01 -13.65
C GLN A 131 -13.86 -2.76 -15.07
N ALA A 132 -12.91 -1.84 -15.25
CA ALA A 132 -12.41 -1.48 -16.59
C ALA A 132 -11.53 -2.58 -17.24
N CYS A 133 -11.06 -3.54 -16.44
CA CYS A 133 -10.39 -4.74 -16.91
C CYS A 133 -11.29 -5.95 -16.62
N LYS A 134 -12.28 -6.21 -17.47
CA LYS A 134 -13.03 -7.47 -17.50
C LYS A 134 -12.76 -8.20 -18.80
#